data_AF-A0A0S6W044-F1
#
_entry.id   AF-A0A0S6W044-F1
#
_cell.length_a   1.000
_cell.length_b   1.000
_cell.length_c   1.000
_cell.angle_alpha   90.00
_cell.angle_beta   90.00
_cell.angle_gamma   90.00
#
_symmetry.space_group_name_H-M   'P 1'
#
loop_
_entity.id
_entity.type
_entity.pdbx_description
1 polymer ?
#
loop_
_entity_poly.entity_id
_entity_poly.type
_entity_poly.pdbx_seq_one_letter_code
_entity_poly.pdbx_strand_id
1 'polypeptide(L)'
;MNIHEYQAKQLFARYQIPIPNERICVTVQEVKHAFLTINRPMVIKAQVHAGGRGKAGGVKIASTLQEAEENARQILGMTIKGLKVETVLVSPAADIKRETYVGLVADRNTKNIVMMASAEGGVDIEKLAATAPEKIVKVEINPEVGLLDFQARNVAFHLFPDSALATKATKILKQLYACYIHSDASLAEINPLIETPDGEILALDAKINLDDNALYRHQEFEAFRDITADEQKELDAKNKGLSYIKLDGDIGCIVNGAGLAMATMDVIQLYGGRPANFLDIGGSSSPQKVIDAMTILLDDSNVKVVMINIFGGITRCDDVAKGLLTAMNQMEIAVPIVARLTGTNEQEGHEILKGNHRLLTASSMREAAQMAIAAIK
;
A
#
# COMPACT_ATOMS: atom_id res chain seq x y z
N MET A 1 5.57 1.88 0.05
CA MET A 1 5.42 1.67 -1.41
C MET A 1 5.46 0.18 -1.74
N ASN A 2 4.41 -0.35 -2.35
CA ASN A 2 4.42 -1.71 -2.91
C ASN A 2 5.15 -1.72 -4.25
N ILE A 3 5.82 -2.82 -4.58
CA ILE A 3 6.42 -3.04 -5.90
C ILE A 3 5.88 -4.34 -6.52
N HIS A 4 5.91 -4.43 -7.85
CA HIS A 4 5.46 -5.60 -8.61
C HIS A 4 6.32 -6.83 -8.32
N GLU A 5 5.76 -8.03 -8.54
CA GLU A 5 6.49 -9.30 -8.36
C GLU A 5 7.79 -9.31 -9.17
N TYR A 6 7.75 -8.86 -10.43
CA TYR A 6 8.96 -8.81 -11.26
C TYR A 6 10.04 -7.88 -10.68
N GLN A 7 9.65 -6.75 -10.07
CA GLN A 7 10.58 -5.79 -9.45
C GLN A 7 11.16 -6.39 -8.16
N ALA A 8 10.31 -7.01 -7.34
CA ALA A 8 10.74 -7.74 -6.15
C ALA A 8 11.73 -8.87 -6.50
N LYS A 9 11.46 -9.63 -7.57
CA LYS A 9 12.38 -10.66 -8.06
C LYS A 9 13.68 -10.11 -8.63
N GLN A 10 13.64 -8.99 -9.36
CA GLN A 10 14.85 -8.30 -9.79
C GLN A 10 15.69 -7.86 -8.60
N LEU A 11 15.05 -7.39 -7.52
CA LEU A 11 15.75 -7.04 -6.29
C LEU A 11 16.34 -8.29 -5.62
N PHE A 12 15.58 -9.37 -5.48
CA PHE A 12 16.07 -10.67 -5.00
C PHE A 12 17.29 -11.18 -5.79
N ALA A 13 17.27 -11.05 -7.12
CA ALA A 13 18.39 -11.43 -7.98
C ALA A 13 19.66 -10.61 -7.70
N ARG A 14 19.54 -9.31 -7.37
CA ARG A 14 20.69 -8.48 -6.93
C ARG A 14 21.35 -9.02 -5.65
N TYR A 15 20.57 -9.67 -4.78
CA TYR A 15 21.04 -10.35 -3.57
C TYR A 15 21.39 -11.82 -3.80
N GLN A 16 21.41 -12.28 -5.06
CA GLN A 16 21.70 -13.65 -5.46
C GLN A 16 20.73 -14.69 -4.86
N ILE A 17 19.48 -14.28 -4.59
CA ILE A 17 18.40 -15.22 -4.29
C ILE A 17 17.97 -15.85 -5.62
N PRO A 18 17.99 -17.19 -5.75
CA PRO A 18 17.60 -17.85 -6.99
C PRO A 18 16.13 -17.60 -7.33
N ILE A 19 15.87 -17.17 -8.56
CA ILE A 19 14.54 -16.98 -9.13
C ILE A 19 14.44 -17.76 -10.45
N PRO A 20 13.23 -18.08 -10.94
CA PRO A 20 13.07 -18.63 -12.28
C PRO A 20 13.60 -17.66 -13.35
N ASN A 21 13.93 -18.19 -14.53
CA ASN A 21 14.30 -17.36 -15.68
C ASN A 21 13.05 -16.78 -16.33
N GLU A 22 12.67 -15.56 -15.94
CA GLU A 22 11.40 -14.94 -16.32
C GLU A 22 11.59 -13.75 -17.28
N ARG A 23 10.53 -13.40 -18.01
CA ARG A 23 10.51 -12.22 -18.88
C ARG A 23 9.27 -11.37 -18.65
N ILE A 24 9.49 -10.06 -18.62
CA ILE A 24 8.44 -9.06 -18.57
C ILE A 24 7.95 -8.83 -19.99
N CYS A 25 6.63 -8.82 -20.17
CA CYS A 25 5.99 -8.56 -21.45
C CYS A 25 4.85 -7.56 -21.26
N VAL A 26 4.78 -6.54 -22.11
CA VAL A 26 3.68 -5.55 -22.17
C VAL A 26 2.79 -5.73 -23.40
N THR A 27 3.19 -6.60 -24.33
CA THR A 27 2.41 -6.96 -25.50
C THR A 27 2.26 -8.46 -25.69
N VAL A 28 1.19 -8.86 -26.39
CA VAL A 28 0.99 -10.25 -26.81
C VAL A 28 2.16 -10.76 -27.68
N GLN A 29 2.75 -9.89 -28.52
CA GLN A 29 3.90 -10.28 -29.35
C GLN A 29 5.15 -10.57 -28.52
N GLU A 30 5.40 -9.81 -27.45
CA GLU A 30 6.49 -10.11 -26.52
C GLU A 30 6.27 -11.44 -25.80
N VAL A 31 5.03 -11.78 -25.40
CA VAL A 31 4.74 -13.10 -24.81
C VAL A 31 5.03 -14.23 -25.81
N LYS A 32 4.68 -14.05 -27.09
CA LYS A 32 5.01 -15.01 -28.15
C LYS A 32 6.52 -15.18 -28.32
N HIS A 33 7.28 -14.09 -28.28
CA HIS A 33 8.73 -14.15 -28.34
C HIS A 33 9.32 -14.82 -27.09
N ALA A 34 8.79 -14.52 -25.90
CA ALA A 34 9.19 -15.16 -24.65
C ALA A 34 8.97 -16.68 -24.70
N PHE A 35 7.85 -17.14 -25.27
CA PHE A 35 7.55 -18.57 -25.47
C PHE A 35 8.64 -19.32 -26.27
N LEU A 36 9.37 -18.64 -27.16
CA LEU A 36 10.46 -19.25 -27.95
C LEU A 36 11.75 -19.43 -27.15
N THR A 37 11.88 -18.75 -26.01
CA THR A 37 13.13 -18.69 -25.23
C THR A 37 13.00 -19.24 -23.81
N ILE A 38 11.79 -19.31 -23.27
CA ILE A 38 11.48 -19.82 -21.93
C ILE A 38 11.12 -21.30 -22.02
N ASN A 39 11.54 -22.08 -21.01
CA ASN A 39 11.21 -23.50 -20.91
C ASN A 39 9.69 -23.70 -20.76
N ARG A 40 9.19 -24.79 -21.35
CA ARG A 40 7.76 -25.13 -21.40
C ARG A 40 7.44 -26.28 -20.45
N PRO A 41 6.22 -26.34 -19.88
CA PRO A 41 5.17 -25.33 -19.98
C PRO A 41 5.57 -24.02 -19.28
N MET A 42 4.94 -22.90 -19.63
CA MET A 42 5.20 -21.60 -19.04
C MET A 42 3.95 -21.04 -18.34
N VAL A 43 4.15 -20.14 -17.39
CA VAL A 43 3.12 -19.44 -16.63
C VAL A 43 3.14 -17.96 -16.99
N ILE A 44 1.98 -17.40 -17.33
CA ILE A 44 1.78 -15.98 -17.58
C ILE A 44 1.05 -15.39 -16.37
N LYS A 45 1.66 -14.44 -15.68
CA LYS A 45 1.18 -13.84 -14.43
C LYS A 45 0.94 -12.34 -14.60
N ALA A 46 -0.27 -11.88 -14.32
CA ALA A 46 -0.61 -10.47 -14.22
C ALA A 46 0.28 -9.75 -13.19
N GLN A 47 0.78 -8.58 -13.56
CA GLN A 47 1.53 -7.70 -12.66
C GLN A 47 0.62 -6.55 -12.22
N VAL A 48 0.15 -6.65 -10.98
CA VAL A 48 -0.68 -5.66 -10.28
C VAL A 48 -0.35 -5.71 -8.79
N HIS A 49 -0.48 -4.59 -8.08
CA HIS A 49 -0.28 -4.50 -6.63
C HIS A 49 -1.44 -5.10 -5.82
N ALA A 50 -1.88 -6.31 -6.19
CA ALA A 50 -3.01 -7.00 -5.59
C ALA A 50 -2.71 -8.50 -5.42
N GLY A 51 -2.96 -9.02 -4.22
CA GLY A 51 -2.97 -10.48 -3.97
C GLY A 51 -4.19 -11.17 -4.58
N GLY A 52 -4.12 -12.49 -4.77
CA GLY A 52 -5.23 -13.32 -5.26
C GLY A 52 -5.36 -13.36 -6.80
N ARG A 53 -4.31 -12.99 -7.53
CA ARG A 53 -4.27 -12.93 -9.00
C ARG A 53 -4.72 -14.22 -9.68
N GLY A 54 -4.31 -15.38 -9.16
CA GLY A 54 -4.72 -16.68 -9.70
C GLY A 54 -6.23 -16.92 -9.63
N LYS A 55 -6.87 -16.58 -8.51
CA LYS A 55 -8.33 -16.69 -8.35
C LYS A 55 -9.10 -15.75 -9.28
N ALA A 56 -8.50 -14.60 -9.64
CA ALA A 56 -9.06 -13.65 -10.58
C ALA A 56 -8.79 -14.00 -12.06
N GLY A 57 -8.15 -15.15 -12.34
CA GLY A 57 -7.81 -15.56 -13.71
C GLY A 57 -6.55 -14.90 -14.28
N GLY A 58 -5.82 -14.12 -13.47
CA GLY A 58 -4.59 -13.43 -13.86
C GLY A 58 -3.33 -14.31 -13.83
N VAL A 59 -3.44 -15.61 -13.59
CA VAL A 59 -2.31 -16.56 -13.65
C VAL A 59 -2.75 -17.74 -14.49
N LYS A 60 -2.07 -17.99 -15.63
CA LYS A 60 -2.43 -19.06 -16.57
C LYS A 60 -1.21 -19.81 -17.07
N ILE A 61 -1.37 -21.12 -17.26
CA ILE A 61 -0.33 -22.00 -17.82
C ILE A 61 -0.54 -22.12 -19.34
N ALA A 62 0.55 -22.09 -20.10
CA ALA A 62 0.59 -22.32 -21.54
C ALA A 62 1.66 -23.34 -21.90
N SER A 63 1.26 -24.40 -22.60
CA SER A 63 2.14 -25.44 -23.14
C SER A 63 2.41 -25.25 -24.64
N THR A 64 1.53 -24.50 -25.33
CA THR A 64 1.64 -24.21 -26.76
C THR A 64 1.70 -22.70 -27.03
N LEU A 65 2.24 -22.31 -28.20
CA LEU A 65 2.32 -20.91 -28.61
C LEU A 65 0.91 -20.29 -28.74
N GLN A 66 -0.07 -21.07 -29.17
CA GLN A 66 -1.45 -20.64 -29.29
C GLN A 66 -2.07 -20.35 -27.92
N GLU A 67 -1.87 -21.25 -26.94
CA GLU A 67 -2.30 -21.03 -25.56
C GLU A 67 -1.62 -19.80 -24.95
N ALA A 68 -0.33 -19.60 -25.22
CA ALA A 68 0.42 -18.44 -24.77
C ALA A 68 -0.18 -17.12 -25.29
N GLU A 69 -0.48 -17.07 -26.59
CA GLU A 69 -1.10 -15.92 -27.24
C GLU A 69 -2.51 -15.65 -26.68
N GLU A 70 -3.33 -16.69 -26.53
CA GLU A 70 -4.69 -16.56 -26.01
C GLU A 70 -4.69 -16.11 -24.54
N ASN A 71 -3.88 -16.74 -23.70
CA ASN A 71 -3.75 -16.35 -22.30
C ASN A 71 -3.25 -14.91 -22.16
N ALA A 72 -2.29 -14.47 -22.99
CA ALA A 72 -1.82 -13.09 -22.99
C ALA A 72 -2.93 -12.10 -23.36
N ARG A 73 -3.73 -12.40 -24.38
CA ARG A 73 -4.89 -11.57 -24.79
C ARG A 73 -5.95 -11.47 -23.70
N GLN A 74 -6.14 -12.54 -22.93
CA GLN A 74 -7.13 -12.56 -21.85
C GLN A 74 -6.64 -11.83 -20.59
N ILE A 75 -5.32 -11.83 -20.33
CA ILE A 75 -4.75 -11.20 -19.13
C ILE A 75 -4.44 -9.72 -19.36
N LEU A 76 -3.79 -9.36 -20.47
CA LEU A 76 -3.44 -7.96 -20.76
C LEU A 76 -4.72 -7.13 -20.97
N GLY A 77 -4.84 -6.03 -20.24
CA GLY A 77 -6.00 -5.14 -20.25
C GLY A 77 -7.14 -5.57 -19.32
N MET A 78 -7.09 -6.76 -18.71
CA MET A 78 -8.10 -7.14 -17.71
C MET A 78 -7.98 -6.27 -16.45
N THR A 79 -9.04 -6.22 -15.66
CA THR A 79 -9.04 -5.49 -14.37
C THR A 79 -9.09 -6.49 -13.22
N ILE A 80 -8.15 -6.38 -12.28
CA ILE A 80 -8.08 -7.19 -11.06
C ILE A 80 -8.15 -6.23 -9.86
N LYS A 81 -9.25 -6.29 -9.09
CA LYS A 81 -9.49 -5.42 -7.93
C LYS A 81 -9.33 -3.92 -8.26
N GLY A 82 -9.87 -3.48 -9.40
CA GLY A 82 -9.78 -2.09 -9.85
C GLY A 82 -8.47 -1.71 -10.55
N LEU A 83 -7.46 -2.59 -10.53
CA LEU A 83 -6.18 -2.35 -11.20
C LEU A 83 -6.17 -2.98 -12.59
N LYS A 84 -5.87 -2.18 -13.60
CA LYS A 84 -5.72 -2.65 -14.98
C LYS A 84 -4.37 -3.35 -15.13
N VAL A 85 -4.37 -4.53 -15.75
CA VAL A 85 -3.15 -5.29 -16.02
C VAL A 85 -2.50 -4.77 -17.29
N GLU A 86 -1.42 -4.02 -17.16
CA GLU A 86 -0.67 -3.50 -18.33
C GLU A 86 0.59 -4.31 -18.65
N THR A 87 1.02 -5.13 -17.69
CA THR A 87 2.23 -5.94 -17.78
C THR A 87 1.96 -7.36 -17.31
N VAL A 88 2.58 -8.33 -17.97
CA VAL A 88 2.61 -9.73 -17.53
C VAL A 88 4.05 -10.21 -17.34
N LEU A 89 4.24 -11.07 -16.35
CA LEU A 89 5.46 -11.81 -16.10
C LEU A 89 5.31 -13.22 -16.64
N VAL A 90 6.18 -13.58 -17.59
CA VAL A 90 6.23 -14.92 -18.20
C VAL A 90 7.36 -15.70 -17.55
N SER A 91 7.02 -16.82 -16.94
CA SER A 91 7.96 -17.70 -16.21
C SER A 91 7.88 -19.12 -16.74
N PRO A 92 8.96 -19.93 -16.71
CA PRO A 92 8.78 -21.38 -16.82
C PRO A 92 7.87 -21.87 -15.68
N ALA A 93 7.04 -22.86 -15.96
CA ALA A 93 6.35 -23.61 -14.91
C ALA A 93 7.40 -24.42 -14.17
N ALA A 94 7.47 -24.24 -12.86
CA ALA A 94 8.36 -25.04 -12.02
C ALA A 94 7.69 -26.39 -11.73
N ASP A 95 8.46 -27.46 -11.79
CA ASP A 95 8.09 -28.71 -11.13
C ASP A 95 8.43 -28.58 -9.63
N ILE A 96 7.45 -28.87 -8.78
CA ILE A 96 7.48 -28.49 -7.37
C ILE A 96 7.41 -29.75 -6.52
N LYS A 97 8.52 -30.05 -5.83
CA LYS A 97 8.60 -31.14 -4.85
C LYS A 97 8.10 -30.69 -3.47
N ARG A 98 8.32 -29.43 -3.11
CA ARG A 98 7.90 -28.84 -1.82
C ARG A 98 7.67 -27.35 -1.98
N GLU A 99 6.65 -26.83 -1.30
CA GLU A 99 6.40 -25.39 -1.15
C GLU A 99 6.59 -24.98 0.30
N THR A 100 7.37 -23.93 0.53
CA THR A 100 7.58 -23.35 1.87
C THR A 100 7.30 -21.86 1.85
N TYR A 101 7.15 -21.26 3.03
CA TYR A 101 6.93 -19.84 3.22
C TYR A 101 8.09 -19.22 3.99
N VAL A 102 8.53 -18.03 3.59
CA VAL A 102 9.43 -17.17 4.36
C VAL A 102 9.02 -15.70 4.23
N GLY A 103 8.92 -14.99 5.33
CA GLY A 103 8.65 -13.55 5.37
C GLY A 103 9.45 -12.82 6.45
N LEU A 104 9.76 -11.55 6.21
CA LEU A 104 10.39 -10.62 7.15
C LEU A 104 9.51 -9.39 7.33
N VAL A 105 9.25 -9.01 8.58
CA VAL A 105 8.48 -7.83 8.95
C VAL A 105 9.09 -7.14 10.16
N ALA A 106 8.87 -5.83 10.29
CA ALA A 106 9.15 -5.10 11.52
C ALA A 106 7.99 -5.34 12.50
N ASP A 107 8.19 -6.16 13.53
CA ASP A 107 7.17 -6.43 14.53
C ASP A 107 7.12 -5.31 15.57
N ARG A 108 5.97 -4.66 15.66
CA ARG A 108 5.76 -3.51 16.54
C ARG A 108 5.74 -3.90 18.02
N ASN A 109 5.43 -5.16 18.35
CA ASN A 109 5.35 -5.61 19.73
C ASN A 109 6.74 -5.86 20.32
N THR A 110 7.55 -6.64 19.61
CA THR A 110 8.94 -6.93 20.01
C THR A 110 9.90 -5.78 19.68
N LYS A 111 9.51 -4.89 18.77
CA LYS A 111 10.34 -3.80 18.21
C LYS A 111 11.58 -4.32 17.50
N ASN A 112 11.52 -5.57 17.04
CA ASN A 112 12.56 -6.25 16.29
C ASN A 112 12.06 -6.57 14.89
N ILE A 113 13.00 -6.88 14.00
CA ILE A 113 12.67 -7.56 12.74
C ILE A 113 12.41 -9.02 13.08
N VAL A 114 11.29 -9.56 12.59
CA VAL A 114 10.90 -10.95 12.80
C VAL A 114 10.89 -11.67 11.46
N MET A 115 11.68 -12.75 11.38
CA MET A 115 11.57 -13.74 10.31
C MET A 115 10.51 -14.76 10.67
N MET A 116 9.52 -14.93 9.79
CA MET A 116 8.50 -15.96 9.89
C MET A 116 8.74 -16.99 8.80
N ALA A 117 8.60 -18.27 9.12
CA ALA A 117 8.80 -19.36 8.18
C ALA A 117 7.84 -20.52 8.46
N SER A 118 7.40 -21.20 7.41
CA SER A 118 6.52 -22.37 7.52
C SER A 118 6.84 -23.38 6.42
N ALA A 119 6.78 -24.67 6.76
CA ALA A 119 6.84 -25.76 5.79
C ALA A 119 5.55 -25.87 4.94
N GLU A 120 4.51 -25.09 5.26
CA GLU A 120 3.28 -24.96 4.46
C GLU A 120 3.35 -23.66 3.64
N GLY A 121 3.99 -23.73 2.48
CA GLY A 121 3.99 -22.67 1.47
C GLY A 121 2.78 -22.73 0.53
N GLY A 122 2.65 -21.73 -0.35
CA GLY A 122 1.59 -21.69 -1.37
C GLY A 122 0.19 -21.36 -0.81
N VAL A 123 0.10 -21.12 0.49
CA VAL A 123 -1.14 -20.76 1.20
C VAL A 123 -1.05 -19.35 1.79
N ASP A 124 -2.20 -18.81 2.11
CA ASP A 124 -2.35 -17.53 2.83
C ASP A 124 -1.80 -17.68 4.26
N ILE A 125 -0.76 -16.92 4.58
CA ILE A 125 -0.04 -17.04 5.85
C ILE A 125 -0.88 -16.52 7.02
N GLU A 126 -1.74 -15.53 6.78
CA GLU A 126 -2.67 -14.99 7.77
C GLU A 126 -3.70 -16.05 8.16
N LYS A 127 -4.21 -16.80 7.19
CA LYS A 127 -5.07 -17.97 7.46
C LYS A 127 -4.33 -19.02 8.27
N LEU A 128 -3.09 -19.33 7.90
CA LEU A 128 -2.29 -20.32 8.63
C LEU A 128 -2.04 -19.90 10.08
N ALA A 129 -1.73 -18.62 10.31
CA ALA A 129 -1.52 -18.06 11.65
C ALA A 129 -2.78 -18.15 12.53
N ALA A 130 -3.98 -18.09 11.94
CA ALA A 130 -5.23 -18.25 12.66
C ALA A 130 -5.58 -19.72 12.96
N THR A 131 -5.29 -20.64 12.02
CA THR A 131 -5.75 -22.04 12.12
C THR A 131 -4.72 -23.02 12.66
N ALA A 132 -3.43 -22.76 12.45
CA ALA A 132 -2.32 -23.63 12.83
C ALA A 132 -1.05 -22.80 13.15
N PRO A 133 -1.10 -21.89 14.14
CA PRO A 133 0.02 -21.01 14.49
C PRO A 133 1.30 -21.76 14.85
N GLU A 134 1.21 -22.99 15.35
CA GLU A 134 2.34 -23.86 15.70
C GLU A 134 3.21 -24.26 14.50
N LYS A 135 2.68 -24.14 13.27
CA LYS A 135 3.42 -24.41 12.03
C LYS A 135 4.26 -23.23 11.57
N ILE A 136 4.14 -22.07 12.23
CA ILE A 136 4.89 -20.86 11.88
C ILE A 136 6.01 -20.69 12.89
N VAL A 137 7.24 -20.92 12.44
CA VAL A 137 8.43 -20.57 13.20
C VAL A 137 8.65 -19.06 13.10
N LYS A 138 8.91 -18.45 14.24
CA LYS A 138 9.27 -17.03 14.35
C LYS A 138 10.66 -16.88 14.95
N VAL A 139 11.48 -16.06 14.33
CA VAL A 139 12.82 -15.71 14.81
C VAL A 139 12.93 -14.21 14.90
N GLU A 140 13.08 -13.71 16.13
CA GLU A 140 13.42 -12.32 16.39
C GLU A 140 14.90 -12.08 16.07
N ILE A 141 15.17 -11.02 15.32
CA ILE A 141 16.50 -10.65 14.88
C ILE A 141 16.93 -9.41 15.66
N ASN A 142 17.99 -9.55 16.43
CA ASN A 142 18.57 -8.43 17.15
C ASN A 142 19.19 -7.44 16.13
N PRO A 143 18.84 -6.15 16.20
CA PRO A 143 19.28 -5.17 15.20
C PRO A 143 20.78 -4.86 15.23
N GLU A 144 21.48 -5.09 16.36
CA GLU A 144 22.91 -4.81 16.49
C GLU A 144 23.77 -5.88 15.80
N VAL A 145 23.39 -7.15 15.92
CA VAL A 145 24.17 -8.29 15.38
C VAL A 145 23.59 -8.85 14.08
N GLY A 146 22.34 -8.51 13.76
CA GLY A 146 21.62 -9.01 12.60
C GLY A 146 21.29 -10.51 12.66
N LEU A 147 20.90 -11.08 11.53
CA LEU A 147 20.55 -12.50 11.45
C LEU A 147 21.80 -13.39 11.57
N LEU A 148 21.92 -14.09 12.69
CA LEU A 148 23.04 -14.97 12.97
C LEU A 148 22.91 -16.30 12.22
N ASP A 149 24.05 -16.92 11.91
CA ASP A 149 24.08 -18.16 11.13
C ASP A 149 23.30 -19.31 11.77
N PHE A 150 23.34 -19.44 13.12
CA PHE A 150 22.60 -20.50 13.79
C PHE A 150 21.09 -20.27 13.71
N GLN A 151 20.63 -19.02 13.74
CA GLN A 151 19.22 -18.68 13.60
C GLN A 151 18.73 -19.05 12.20
N ALA A 152 19.47 -18.64 11.17
CA ALA A 152 19.17 -18.99 9.78
C ALA A 152 19.19 -20.50 9.55
N ARG A 153 20.18 -21.22 10.10
CA ARG A 153 20.25 -22.69 10.01
C ARG A 153 19.06 -23.37 10.68
N ASN A 154 18.67 -22.93 11.87
CA ASN A 154 17.53 -23.52 12.59
C ASN A 154 16.23 -23.38 11.78
N VAL A 155 15.99 -22.21 11.20
CA VAL A 155 14.84 -21.99 10.30
C VAL A 155 14.96 -22.86 9.05
N ALA A 156 16.13 -22.90 8.42
CA ALA A 156 16.36 -23.69 7.21
C ALA A 156 16.09 -25.19 7.42
N PHE A 157 16.54 -25.77 8.55
CA PHE A 157 16.26 -27.18 8.89
C PHE A 157 14.79 -27.44 9.19
N HIS A 158 14.06 -26.45 9.71
CA HIS A 158 12.62 -26.55 9.88
C HIS A 158 11.89 -26.63 8.53
N LEU A 159 12.35 -25.86 7.53
CA LEU A 159 11.77 -25.85 6.18
C LEU A 159 12.19 -27.08 5.35
N PHE A 160 13.47 -27.44 5.43
CA PHE A 160 14.12 -28.48 4.62
C PHE A 160 14.92 -29.42 5.54
N PRO A 161 14.41 -30.62 5.85
CA PRO A 161 15.11 -31.56 6.74
C PRO A 161 16.43 -32.10 6.19
N ASP A 162 16.62 -32.09 4.86
CA ASP A 162 17.87 -32.49 4.23
C ASP A 162 18.98 -31.45 4.45
N SER A 163 20.18 -31.91 4.82
CA SER A 163 21.29 -31.01 5.19
C SER A 163 21.82 -30.19 4.02
N ALA A 164 21.80 -30.70 2.79
CA ALA A 164 22.28 -29.96 1.63
C ALA A 164 21.28 -28.85 1.26
N LEU A 165 19.98 -29.17 1.29
CA LEU A 165 18.90 -28.19 1.11
C LEU A 165 18.88 -27.14 2.22
N ALA A 166 19.01 -27.55 3.49
CA ALA A 166 19.10 -26.62 4.62
C ALA A 166 20.29 -25.66 4.47
N THR A 167 21.42 -26.12 3.91
CA THR A 167 22.57 -25.25 3.63
C THR A 167 22.24 -24.21 2.54
N LYS A 168 21.61 -24.64 1.44
CA LYS A 168 21.13 -23.72 0.39
C LYS A 168 20.12 -22.71 0.93
N ALA A 169 19.13 -23.18 1.69
CA ALA A 169 18.10 -22.34 2.30
C ALA A 169 18.69 -21.34 3.32
N THR A 170 19.65 -21.76 4.15
CA THR A 170 20.37 -20.86 5.08
C THR A 170 20.96 -19.66 4.35
N LYS A 171 21.59 -19.89 3.19
CA LYS A 171 22.12 -18.81 2.35
C LYS A 171 21.01 -17.86 1.88
N ILE A 172 19.91 -18.42 1.36
CA ILE A 172 18.75 -17.65 0.89
C ILE A 172 18.14 -16.81 2.01
N LEU A 173 17.95 -17.37 3.21
CA LEU A 173 17.39 -16.64 4.36
C LEU A 173 18.25 -15.43 4.74
N LYS A 174 19.58 -15.59 4.73
CA LYS A 174 20.52 -14.49 4.98
C LYS A 174 20.50 -13.44 3.86
N GLN A 175 20.39 -13.87 2.62
CA GLN A 175 20.28 -12.96 1.47
C GLN A 175 18.96 -12.19 1.51
N LEU A 176 17.85 -12.83 1.89
CA LEU A 176 16.56 -12.19 2.06
C LEU A 176 16.60 -11.15 3.20
N TYR A 177 17.27 -11.47 4.32
CA TYR A 177 17.51 -10.51 5.39
C TYR A 177 18.33 -9.31 4.92
N ALA A 178 19.43 -9.53 4.19
CA ALA A 178 20.23 -8.45 3.62
C ALA A 178 19.41 -7.60 2.64
N CYS A 179 18.60 -8.24 1.79
CA CYS A 179 17.68 -7.56 0.89
C CYS A 179 16.71 -6.66 1.67
N TYR A 180 16.07 -7.19 2.72
CA TYR A 180 15.13 -6.45 3.57
C TYR A 180 15.78 -5.20 4.18
N ILE A 181 16.95 -5.36 4.82
CA ILE A 181 17.66 -4.25 5.48
C ILE A 181 18.13 -3.20 4.48
N HIS A 182 18.84 -3.61 3.43
CA HIS A 182 19.49 -2.68 2.51
C HIS A 182 18.50 -1.96 1.58
N SER A 183 17.29 -2.49 1.41
CA SER A 183 16.22 -1.80 0.66
C SER A 183 15.28 -0.97 1.53
N ASP A 184 15.52 -0.93 2.85
CA ASP A 184 14.58 -0.36 3.82
C ASP A 184 13.15 -0.88 3.60
N ALA A 185 13.03 -2.20 3.42
CA ALA A 185 11.73 -2.83 3.26
C ALA A 185 10.98 -2.82 4.60
N SER A 186 9.67 -2.61 4.54
CA SER A 186 8.74 -2.88 5.64
C SER A 186 8.27 -4.34 5.63
N LEU A 187 8.24 -4.97 4.45
CA LEU A 187 7.93 -6.39 4.23
C LEU A 187 8.84 -6.95 3.13
N ALA A 188 9.41 -8.14 3.34
CA ALA A 188 9.97 -8.96 2.26
C ALA A 188 9.49 -10.40 2.43
N GLU A 189 8.85 -10.96 1.42
CA GLU A 189 8.16 -12.25 1.47
C GLU A 189 8.46 -13.08 0.22
N ILE A 190 8.68 -14.37 0.44
CA ILE A 190 8.78 -15.41 -0.58
C ILE A 190 7.68 -16.44 -0.30
N ASN A 191 6.65 -16.49 -1.15
CA ASN A 191 5.54 -17.42 -0.99
C ASN A 191 5.00 -17.93 -2.35
N PRO A 192 5.47 -19.09 -2.85
CA PRO A 192 6.31 -20.06 -2.16
C PRO A 192 7.82 -19.92 -2.45
N LEU A 193 8.63 -20.31 -1.47
CA LEU A 193 10.02 -20.74 -1.65
C LEU A 193 9.99 -22.25 -1.92
N ILE A 194 10.32 -22.66 -3.15
CA ILE A 194 10.10 -24.05 -3.60
C ILE A 194 11.37 -24.88 -3.59
N GLU A 195 11.20 -26.18 -3.42
CA GLU A 195 12.20 -27.22 -3.77
C GLU A 195 11.81 -27.83 -5.12
N THR A 196 12.73 -27.88 -6.07
CA THR A 196 12.54 -28.64 -7.33
C THR A 196 12.92 -30.12 -7.15
N PRO A 197 12.45 -31.03 -8.02
CA PRO A 197 12.88 -32.43 -8.00
C PRO A 197 14.41 -32.60 -8.10
N ASP A 198 15.09 -31.68 -8.79
CA ASP A 198 16.55 -31.65 -8.95
C ASP A 198 17.30 -31.14 -7.71
N GLY A 199 16.57 -30.80 -6.62
CA GLY A 199 17.16 -30.34 -5.37
C GLY A 199 17.61 -28.87 -5.40
N GLU A 200 17.03 -28.05 -6.29
CA GLU A 200 17.22 -26.61 -6.28
C GLU A 200 16.17 -25.89 -5.43
N ILE A 201 16.54 -24.74 -4.88
CA ILE A 201 15.64 -23.91 -4.07
C ILE A 201 15.46 -22.56 -4.77
N LEU A 202 14.21 -22.22 -5.13
CA LEU A 202 13.88 -21.04 -5.91
C LEU A 202 12.77 -20.21 -5.25
N ALA A 203 12.88 -18.88 -5.32
CA ALA A 203 11.80 -17.96 -4.97
C ALA A 203 10.79 -17.89 -6.12
N LEU A 204 9.68 -18.63 -6.02
CA LEU A 204 8.70 -18.76 -7.11
C LEU A 204 7.77 -17.55 -7.22
N ASP A 205 7.46 -16.92 -6.08
CA ASP A 205 6.76 -15.64 -5.98
C ASP A 205 7.49 -14.75 -4.98
N ALA A 206 7.34 -13.44 -5.14
CA ALA A 206 8.03 -12.44 -4.35
C ALA A 206 7.12 -11.25 -4.07
N LYS A 207 7.13 -10.78 -2.83
CA LYS A 207 6.44 -9.56 -2.43
C LYS A 207 7.36 -8.72 -1.56
N ILE A 208 7.52 -7.45 -1.92
CA ILE A 208 8.27 -6.47 -1.14
C ILE A 208 7.43 -5.22 -0.99
N ASN A 209 7.35 -4.72 0.24
CA ASN A 209 6.87 -3.37 0.51
C ASN A 209 8.05 -2.56 1.03
N LEU A 210 8.36 -1.45 0.38
CA LEU A 210 9.40 -0.51 0.77
C LEU A 210 8.84 0.52 1.77
N ASP A 211 9.64 0.96 2.74
CA ASP A 211 9.27 2.07 3.63
C ASP A 211 9.32 3.39 2.87
N ASP A 212 8.17 4.05 2.75
CA ASP A 212 8.04 5.33 2.06
C ASP A 212 8.87 6.44 2.70
N ASN A 213 9.16 6.33 4.00
CA ASN A 213 10.00 7.30 4.70
C ASN A 213 11.50 7.16 4.37
N ALA A 214 11.91 6.03 3.78
CA ALA A 214 13.31 5.78 3.41
C ALA A 214 13.61 6.07 1.93
N LEU A 215 12.62 6.39 1.10
CA LEU A 215 12.81 6.55 -0.34
C LEU A 215 13.75 7.70 -0.72
N TYR A 216 13.91 8.71 0.15
CA TYR A 216 14.86 9.82 -0.07
C TYR A 216 16.32 9.34 -0.25
N ARG A 217 16.67 8.17 0.29
CA ARG A 217 17.99 7.53 0.18
C ARG A 217 18.01 6.33 -0.77
N HIS A 218 16.90 6.05 -1.47
CA HIS A 218 16.75 4.98 -2.47
C HIS A 218 16.09 5.51 -3.74
N GLN A 219 16.75 6.48 -4.39
CA GLN A 219 16.20 7.15 -5.58
C GLN A 219 15.93 6.17 -6.73
N GLU A 220 16.64 5.05 -6.79
CA GLU A 220 16.41 3.99 -7.77
C GLU A 220 15.04 3.31 -7.65
N PHE A 221 14.41 3.35 -6.46
CA PHE A 221 13.10 2.74 -6.25
C PHE A 221 11.95 3.66 -6.65
N GLU A 222 12.17 4.97 -6.81
CA GLU A 222 11.15 5.88 -7.33
C GLU A 222 10.70 5.46 -8.74
N ALA A 223 11.61 4.89 -9.55
CA ALA A 223 11.28 4.33 -10.86
C ALA A 223 10.38 3.07 -10.80
N PHE A 224 10.18 2.49 -9.61
CA PHE A 224 9.30 1.34 -9.44
C PHE A 224 7.86 1.72 -9.16
N ARG A 225 7.58 3.00 -8.87
CA ARG A 225 6.22 3.46 -8.63
C ARG A 225 5.33 3.19 -9.83
N ASP A 226 4.27 2.45 -9.58
CA ASP A 226 3.13 2.31 -10.47
C ASP A 226 1.97 3.02 -9.78
N ILE A 227 1.76 4.28 -10.14
CA ILE A 227 0.87 5.22 -9.43
C ILE A 227 -0.49 5.18 -10.09
N THR A 228 -1.52 4.80 -9.32
CA THR A 228 -2.91 4.94 -9.75
C THR A 228 -3.35 6.41 -9.73
N ALA A 229 -4.44 6.73 -10.42
CA ALA A 229 -4.97 8.11 -10.43
C ALA A 229 -5.30 8.65 -9.03
N ASP A 230 -5.80 7.80 -8.13
CA ASP A 230 -6.10 8.20 -6.75
C ASP A 230 -4.81 8.38 -5.93
N GLU A 231 -3.82 7.49 -6.06
CA GLU A 231 -2.50 7.66 -5.41
C GLU A 231 -1.76 8.91 -5.91
N GLN A 232 -1.96 9.31 -7.17
CA GLN A 232 -1.40 10.57 -7.68
C GLN A 232 -1.98 11.78 -6.93
N LYS A 233 -3.28 11.78 -6.62
CA LYS A 233 -3.90 12.84 -5.79
C LYS A 233 -3.32 12.85 -4.38
N GLU A 234 -3.08 11.68 -3.78
CA GLU A 234 -2.45 11.58 -2.46
C GLU A 234 -1.01 12.13 -2.48
N LEU A 235 -0.25 11.83 -3.53
CA LEU A 235 1.11 12.35 -3.70
C LEU A 235 1.13 13.87 -3.91
N ASP A 236 0.23 14.39 -4.74
CA ASP A 236 0.08 15.83 -4.98
C ASP A 236 -0.30 16.57 -3.68
N ALA A 237 -1.19 15.98 -2.88
CA ALA A 237 -1.51 16.48 -1.54
C ALA A 237 -0.27 16.47 -0.63
N LYS A 238 0.49 15.37 -0.60
CA LYS A 238 1.72 15.23 0.18
C LYS A 238 2.76 16.29 -0.18
N ASN A 239 2.93 16.59 -1.47
CA ASN A 239 3.85 17.64 -1.96
C ASN A 239 3.45 19.05 -1.49
N LYS A 240 2.16 19.26 -1.22
CA LYS A 240 1.63 20.50 -0.62
C LYS A 240 1.63 20.47 0.93
N GLY A 241 2.20 19.42 1.53
CA GLY A 241 2.27 19.25 2.97
C GLY A 241 0.93 18.90 3.61
N LEU A 242 0.07 18.18 2.88
CA LEU A 242 -1.22 17.65 3.30
C LEU A 242 -1.15 16.12 3.32
N SER A 243 -1.82 15.46 4.26
CA SER A 243 -2.02 14.01 4.21
C SER A 243 -3.45 13.72 3.80
N TYR A 244 -3.65 13.17 2.60
CA TYR A 244 -4.97 12.93 2.00
C TYR A 244 -5.14 11.45 1.66
N ILE A 245 -6.33 10.90 1.92
CA ILE A 245 -6.75 9.57 1.46
C ILE A 245 -8.21 9.68 1.03
N LYS A 246 -8.52 9.21 -0.17
CA LYS A 246 -9.90 9.22 -0.71
C LYS A 246 -10.72 8.07 -0.12
N LEU A 247 -12.00 8.31 0.12
CA LEU A 247 -12.99 7.33 0.57
C LEU A 247 -14.27 7.43 -0.28
N ASP A 248 -15.18 6.46 -0.14
CA ASP A 248 -16.42 6.40 -0.92
C ASP A 248 -17.58 7.13 -0.23
N GLY A 249 -17.40 8.39 0.17
CA GLY A 249 -18.41 9.19 0.87
C GLY A 249 -18.80 10.48 0.18
N ASP A 250 -19.63 11.28 0.85
CA ASP A 250 -20.19 12.54 0.34
C ASP A 250 -19.89 13.76 1.24
N ILE A 251 -19.35 13.54 2.45
CA ILE A 251 -18.90 14.63 3.34
C ILE A 251 -17.38 14.74 3.29
N GLY A 252 -16.89 15.78 2.62
CA GLY A 252 -15.48 16.12 2.59
C GLY A 252 -15.00 16.62 3.95
N CYS A 253 -13.86 16.15 4.44
CA CYS A 253 -13.32 16.50 5.76
C CYS A 253 -12.03 17.30 5.61
N ILE A 254 -11.87 18.43 6.32
CA ILE A 254 -10.60 19.13 6.51
C ILE A 254 -10.33 19.26 8.00
N VAL A 255 -9.21 18.68 8.46
CA VAL A 255 -8.90 18.58 9.88
C VAL A 255 -7.41 18.86 10.11
N ASN A 256 -7.04 19.32 11.31
CA ASN A 256 -5.64 19.37 11.74
C ASN A 256 -5.33 18.25 12.75
N GLY A 257 -4.32 17.44 12.44
CA GLY A 257 -3.87 16.29 13.20
C GLY A 257 -4.57 14.99 12.80
N ALA A 258 -3.78 13.98 12.44
CA ALA A 258 -4.26 12.66 12.00
C ALA A 258 -5.26 12.00 12.97
N GLY A 259 -5.03 12.08 14.28
CA GLY A 259 -5.95 11.53 15.29
C GLY A 259 -7.32 12.21 15.28
N LEU A 260 -7.35 13.54 15.13
CA LEU A 260 -8.59 14.30 15.04
C LEU A 260 -9.30 14.06 13.71
N ALA A 261 -8.54 13.88 12.62
CA ALA A 261 -9.09 13.56 11.31
C ALA A 261 -9.84 12.21 11.35
N MET A 262 -9.23 11.16 11.93
CA MET A 262 -9.88 9.87 12.16
C MET A 262 -11.13 10.01 13.03
N ALA A 263 -11.02 10.69 14.19
CA ALA A 263 -12.17 10.90 15.07
C ALA A 263 -13.31 11.68 14.40
N THR A 264 -12.99 12.60 13.49
CA THR A 264 -14.00 13.37 12.74
C THR A 264 -14.77 12.47 11.78
N MET A 265 -14.07 11.61 11.03
CA MET A 265 -14.69 10.62 10.15
C MET A 265 -15.58 9.65 10.94
N ASP A 266 -15.08 9.16 12.07
CA ASP A 266 -15.83 8.26 12.96
C ASP A 266 -17.10 8.92 13.48
N VAL A 267 -17.03 10.20 13.88
CA VAL A 267 -18.19 10.95 14.36
C VAL A 267 -19.20 11.21 13.25
N ILE A 268 -18.77 11.51 12.02
CA ILE A 268 -19.66 11.61 10.86
C ILE A 268 -20.40 10.28 10.65
N GLN A 269 -19.67 9.16 10.65
CA GLN A 269 -20.24 7.83 10.45
C GLN A 269 -21.19 7.44 11.61
N LEU A 270 -20.83 7.78 12.85
CA LEU A 270 -21.65 7.53 14.04
C LEU A 270 -23.04 8.18 13.94
N TYR A 271 -23.15 9.35 13.32
CA TYR A 271 -24.42 10.04 13.09
C TYR A 271 -25.08 9.71 11.75
N GLY A 272 -24.55 8.73 11.00
CA GLY A 272 -25.15 8.22 9.77
C GLY A 272 -24.71 8.92 8.48
N GLY A 273 -23.68 9.78 8.54
CA GLY A 273 -23.05 10.37 7.35
C GLY A 273 -21.99 9.46 6.74
N ARG A 274 -21.45 9.85 5.58
CA ARG A 274 -20.39 9.10 4.88
C ARG A 274 -19.19 10.02 4.62
N PRO A 275 -18.07 9.87 5.35
CA PRO A 275 -16.88 10.67 5.09
C PRO A 275 -16.31 10.34 3.70
N ALA A 276 -16.06 11.37 2.89
CA ALA A 276 -15.53 11.25 1.53
C ALA A 276 -14.01 11.12 1.49
N ASN A 277 -13.32 11.47 2.58
CA ASN A 277 -11.87 11.43 2.64
C ASN A 277 -11.35 11.51 4.09
N PHE A 278 -10.09 11.11 4.27
CA PHE A 278 -9.21 11.60 5.31
C PHE A 278 -8.41 12.79 4.75
N LEU A 279 -8.32 13.91 5.45
CA LEU A 279 -7.40 15.00 5.11
C LEU A 279 -6.90 15.73 6.36
N ASP A 280 -5.58 15.65 6.56
CA ASP A 280 -4.85 16.37 7.61
C ASP A 280 -4.00 17.50 7.02
N ILE A 281 -4.26 18.74 7.43
CA ILE A 281 -3.49 19.93 7.02
C ILE A 281 -2.23 20.17 7.88
N GLY A 282 -2.03 19.37 8.93
CA GLY A 282 -0.98 19.48 9.93
C GLY A 282 -1.20 20.64 10.92
N GLY A 283 -0.22 20.85 11.81
CA GLY A 283 -0.29 21.87 12.87
C GLY A 283 0.04 23.31 12.47
N SER A 284 0.21 23.60 11.17
CA SER A 284 0.56 24.95 10.69
C SER A 284 -0.68 25.80 10.44
N SER A 285 -0.64 27.10 10.74
CA SER A 285 -1.74 28.05 10.49
C SER A 285 -1.78 28.66 9.08
N SER A 286 -1.11 28.06 8.09
CA SER A 286 -1.00 28.64 6.74
C SER A 286 -2.35 28.69 6.01
N PRO A 287 -2.84 29.88 5.60
CA PRO A 287 -4.05 30.01 4.79
C PRO A 287 -3.99 29.23 3.47
N GLN A 288 -2.79 29.14 2.87
CA GLN A 288 -2.58 28.45 1.60
C GLN A 288 -2.93 26.97 1.69
N LYS A 289 -2.65 26.32 2.83
CA LYS A 289 -3.00 24.90 3.03
C LYS A 289 -4.50 24.66 3.01
N VAL A 290 -5.30 25.61 3.51
CA VAL A 290 -6.76 25.51 3.45
C VAL A 290 -7.24 25.60 2.01
N ILE A 291 -6.67 26.51 1.21
CA ILE A 291 -6.97 26.65 -0.22
C ILE A 291 -6.62 25.36 -0.98
N ASP A 292 -5.42 24.82 -0.76
CA ASP A 292 -4.97 23.58 -1.38
C ASP A 292 -5.87 22.39 -0.99
N ALA A 293 -6.24 22.29 0.29
CA ALA A 293 -7.16 21.25 0.76
C ALA A 293 -8.55 21.37 0.13
N MET A 294 -9.11 22.58 0.03
CA MET A 294 -10.39 22.82 -0.64
C MET A 294 -10.32 22.45 -2.13
N THR A 295 -9.20 22.76 -2.80
CA THR A 295 -8.98 22.40 -4.21
C THR A 295 -8.99 20.89 -4.43
N ILE A 296 -8.32 20.13 -3.55
CA ILE A 296 -8.30 18.67 -3.63
C ILE A 296 -9.70 18.08 -3.39
N LEU A 297 -10.43 18.59 -2.39
CA LEU A 297 -11.76 18.06 -2.06
C LEU A 297 -12.81 18.36 -3.13
N LEU A 298 -12.79 19.57 -3.69
CA LEU A 298 -13.80 19.99 -4.67
C LEU A 298 -13.58 19.37 -6.06
N ASP A 299 -12.43 18.76 -6.30
CA ASP A 299 -12.19 17.93 -7.49
C ASP A 299 -12.92 16.57 -7.41
N ASP A 300 -13.36 16.14 -6.22
CA ASP A 300 -14.20 14.96 -6.07
C ASP A 300 -15.68 15.30 -6.18
N SER A 301 -16.28 14.90 -7.31
CA SER A 301 -17.71 15.13 -7.58
C SER A 301 -18.67 14.42 -6.60
N ASN A 302 -18.19 13.46 -5.80
CA ASN A 302 -18.98 12.84 -4.74
C ASN A 302 -19.20 13.77 -3.54
N VAL A 303 -18.29 14.72 -3.30
CA VAL A 303 -18.39 15.65 -2.17
C VAL A 303 -19.59 16.58 -2.36
N LYS A 304 -20.54 16.52 -1.42
CA LYS A 304 -21.75 17.35 -1.38
C LYS A 304 -21.73 18.40 -0.28
N VAL A 305 -20.93 18.18 0.77
CA VAL A 305 -20.75 19.10 1.91
C VAL A 305 -19.30 19.01 2.37
N VAL A 306 -18.71 20.14 2.79
CA VAL A 306 -17.38 20.15 3.43
C VAL A 306 -17.54 20.42 4.93
N MET A 307 -17.02 19.51 5.75
CA MET A 307 -16.88 19.69 7.19
C MET A 307 -15.43 20.04 7.53
N ILE A 308 -15.23 21.24 8.07
CA ILE A 308 -13.95 21.72 8.57
C ILE A 308 -13.96 21.61 10.09
N ASN A 309 -13.04 20.84 10.66
CA ASN A 309 -12.93 20.68 12.11
C ASN A 309 -11.50 20.97 12.55
N ILE A 310 -11.30 22.16 13.11
CA ILE A 310 -10.00 22.61 13.59
C ILE A 310 -10.00 22.73 15.11
N PHE A 311 -9.06 22.02 15.73
CA PHE A 311 -8.69 22.26 17.12
C PHE A 311 -7.42 23.12 17.14
N GLY A 312 -7.61 24.40 17.38
CA GLY A 312 -6.58 25.41 17.48
C GLY A 312 -5.67 25.20 18.69
N GLY A 313 -4.37 25.27 18.42
CA GLY A 313 -3.28 25.23 19.39
C GLY A 313 -2.19 26.16 18.87
N ILE A 314 -1.22 25.59 18.14
CA ILE A 314 -0.32 26.36 17.26
C ILE A 314 -1.11 26.91 16.05
N THR A 315 -1.99 26.09 15.47
CA THR A 315 -2.97 26.55 14.48
C THR A 315 -3.92 27.54 15.14
N ARG A 316 -4.01 28.78 14.64
CA ARG A 316 -4.94 29.80 15.13
C ARG A 316 -6.25 29.76 14.34
N CYS A 317 -7.39 29.88 15.03
CA CYS A 317 -8.69 29.85 14.39
C CYS A 317 -8.92 31.04 13.45
N ASP A 318 -8.37 32.22 13.75
CA ASP A 318 -8.49 33.41 12.89
C ASP A 318 -7.73 33.28 11.57
N ASP A 319 -6.54 32.65 11.59
CA ASP A 319 -5.77 32.37 10.36
C ASP A 319 -6.52 31.39 9.45
N VAL A 320 -7.07 30.32 10.03
CA VAL A 320 -7.90 29.35 9.29
C VAL A 320 -9.14 30.02 8.72
N ALA A 321 -9.83 30.85 9.51
CA ALA A 321 -11.01 31.57 9.06
C ALA A 321 -10.70 32.50 7.87
N LYS A 322 -9.58 33.26 7.94
CA LYS A 322 -9.09 34.10 6.83
C LYS A 322 -8.77 33.26 5.59
N GLY A 323 -8.12 32.11 5.76
CA GLY A 323 -7.81 31.19 4.66
C GLY A 323 -9.06 30.62 3.99
N LEU A 324 -10.06 30.27 4.79
CA LEU A 324 -11.35 29.79 4.29
C LEU A 324 -12.08 30.86 3.48
N LEU A 325 -12.19 32.10 3.99
CA LEU A 325 -12.80 33.20 3.22
C LEU A 325 -12.02 33.50 1.95
N THR A 326 -10.68 33.44 2.00
CA THR A 326 -9.84 33.63 0.83
C THR A 326 -10.12 32.55 -0.23
N ALA A 327 -10.20 31.28 0.18
CA ALA A 327 -10.57 30.18 -0.72
C ALA A 327 -11.96 30.41 -1.33
N MET A 328 -12.95 30.81 -0.52
CA MET A 328 -14.31 31.10 -0.98
C MET A 328 -14.38 32.26 -1.98
N ASN A 329 -13.45 33.22 -1.92
CA ASN A 329 -13.39 34.32 -2.87
C ASN A 329 -12.65 33.97 -4.17
N GLN A 330 -11.74 32.99 -4.12
CA GLN A 330 -10.92 32.57 -5.26
C GLN A 330 -11.52 31.40 -6.03
N MET A 331 -12.38 30.61 -5.40
CA MET A 331 -12.93 29.37 -5.93
C MET A 331 -14.45 29.43 -5.94
N GLU A 332 -15.06 28.87 -6.98
CA GLU A 332 -16.51 28.68 -6.99
C GLU A 332 -16.88 27.47 -6.13
N ILE A 333 -17.35 27.72 -4.92
CA ILE A 333 -17.73 26.67 -3.97
C ILE A 333 -19.25 26.52 -3.99
N ALA A 334 -19.73 25.48 -4.67
CA ALA A 334 -21.15 25.16 -4.83
C ALA A 334 -21.74 24.38 -3.65
N VAL A 335 -20.90 23.77 -2.81
CA VAL A 335 -21.31 22.92 -1.69
C VAL A 335 -21.34 23.70 -0.36
N PRO A 336 -22.24 23.37 0.58
CA PRO A 336 -22.24 23.96 1.91
C PRO A 336 -20.95 23.64 2.68
N ILE A 337 -20.52 24.58 3.53
CA ILE A 337 -19.39 24.39 4.43
C ILE A 337 -19.88 24.44 5.88
N VAL A 338 -19.51 23.44 6.68
CA VAL A 338 -19.72 23.44 8.13
C VAL A 338 -18.37 23.55 8.82
N ALA A 339 -18.13 24.67 9.49
CA ALA A 339 -16.88 24.95 10.19
C ALA A 339 -17.05 24.85 11.71
N ARG A 340 -16.25 24.00 12.33
CA ARG A 340 -16.03 23.97 13.77
C ARG A 340 -14.60 24.40 14.05
N LEU A 341 -14.45 25.56 14.66
CA LEU A 341 -13.17 26.11 15.09
C LEU A 341 -13.18 26.18 16.62
N THR A 342 -12.19 25.61 17.29
CA THR A 342 -12.10 25.70 18.76
C THR A 342 -10.65 25.87 19.19
N GLY A 343 -10.36 26.69 20.19
CA GLY A 343 -9.00 26.89 20.72
C GLY A 343 -8.47 28.31 20.54
N THR A 344 -7.19 28.45 20.17
CA THR A 344 -6.53 29.77 20.06
C THR A 344 -7.27 30.69 19.07
N ASN A 345 -7.69 31.87 19.54
CA ASN A 345 -8.45 32.87 18.79
C ASN A 345 -9.80 32.38 18.23
N GLU A 346 -10.43 31.41 18.89
CA GLU A 346 -11.74 30.87 18.52
C GLU A 346 -12.81 31.96 18.29
N GLN A 347 -12.95 32.91 19.23
CA GLN A 347 -13.94 33.98 19.12
C GLN A 347 -13.71 34.86 17.88
N GLU A 348 -12.47 35.25 17.61
CA GLU A 348 -12.11 36.04 16.43
C GLU A 348 -12.34 35.24 15.14
N GLY A 349 -11.97 33.95 15.12
CA GLY A 349 -12.24 33.06 14.00
C GLY A 349 -13.73 32.94 13.69
N HIS A 350 -14.58 32.76 14.70
CA HIS A 350 -16.03 32.74 14.51
C HIS A 350 -16.57 34.08 14.00
N GLU A 351 -16.07 35.20 14.52
CA GLU A 351 -16.49 36.54 14.07
C GLU A 351 -16.14 36.77 12.60
N ILE A 352 -14.95 36.35 12.16
CA ILE A 352 -14.52 36.42 10.75
C ILE A 352 -15.48 35.64 9.84
N LEU A 353 -15.97 34.48 10.29
CA LEU A 353 -16.86 33.64 9.48
C LEU A 353 -18.34 34.07 9.51
N LYS A 354 -18.73 35.00 10.38
CA LYS A 354 -20.12 35.48 10.46
C LYS A 354 -20.54 36.22 9.18
N GLY A 355 -21.82 36.07 8.83
CA GLY A 355 -22.44 36.78 7.71
C GLY A 355 -22.30 36.08 6.34
N ASN A 356 -21.54 34.99 6.25
CA ASN A 356 -21.48 34.19 5.03
C ASN A 356 -22.57 33.11 5.00
N HIS A 357 -23.57 33.28 4.13
CA HIS A 357 -24.73 32.39 4.04
C HIS A 357 -24.41 30.95 3.61
N ARG A 358 -23.22 30.69 3.03
CA ARG A 358 -22.79 29.34 2.62
C ARG A 358 -21.98 28.62 3.70
N LEU A 359 -21.72 29.29 4.83
CA LEU A 359 -20.88 28.79 5.89
C LEU A 359 -21.69 28.70 7.18
N LEU A 360 -21.81 27.49 7.68
CA LEU A 360 -22.43 27.19 8.96
C LEU A 360 -21.32 27.02 10.00
N THR A 361 -21.50 27.62 11.19
CA THR A 361 -20.55 27.44 12.29
C THR A 361 -21.15 26.51 13.35
N ALA A 362 -20.33 25.59 13.86
CA ALA A 362 -20.73 24.64 14.89
C ALA A 362 -19.82 24.78 16.13
N SER A 363 -20.41 24.60 17.32
CA SER A 363 -19.72 24.71 18.60
C SER A 363 -19.05 23.40 19.07
N SER A 364 -19.52 22.27 18.55
CA SER A 364 -19.00 20.95 18.89
C SER A 364 -18.85 20.06 17.66
N MET A 365 -18.01 19.03 17.76
CA MET A 365 -17.84 18.04 16.68
C MET A 365 -19.13 17.27 16.38
N ARG A 366 -19.94 16.97 17.41
CA ARG A 366 -21.27 16.36 17.27
C ARG A 366 -22.17 17.24 16.41
N GLU A 367 -22.29 18.51 16.80
CA GLU A 367 -23.14 19.48 16.11
C GLU A 367 -22.67 19.65 14.66
N ALA A 368 -21.37 19.80 14.43
CA ALA A 368 -20.79 19.93 13.11
C ALA A 368 -21.13 18.74 12.19
N ALA A 369 -21.02 17.51 12.69
CA ALA A 369 -21.38 16.32 11.92
C ALA A 369 -22.89 16.28 11.59
N GLN A 370 -23.75 16.56 12.56
CA GLN A 370 -25.20 16.59 12.34
C GLN A 370 -25.61 17.67 11.33
N MET A 371 -25.00 18.86 11.41
CA MET A 371 -25.21 19.94 10.47
C MET A 371 -24.71 19.57 9.07
N ALA A 372 -23.54 18.93 8.96
CA ALA A 372 -22.99 18.50 7.67
C ALA A 372 -23.92 17.49 6.99
N ILE A 373 -24.42 16.51 7.74
CA ILE A 373 -25.38 15.51 7.24
C ILE A 373 -26.70 16.18 6.81
N ALA A 374 -27.19 17.15 7.58
CA ALA A 374 -28.41 17.87 7.24
C ALA A 374 -28.26 18.72 5.96
N ALA A 375 -27.06 19.24 5.72
CA ALA A 375 -26.74 20.10 4.58
C ALA A 375 -26.52 19.34 3.24
N ILE A 376 -26.48 18.01 3.25
CA ILE A 376 -26.40 17.20 2.01
C ILE A 376 -27.70 17.30 1.17
N LYS A 377 -28.83 17.57 1.85
CA LYS A 377 -30.19 17.46 1.29
C LYS A 377 -30.55 18.54 0.28
#